data_AF-A0A351G0V0-F1
#
_entry.id   AF-A0A351G0V0-F1
#
_cell.length_a   1.000
_cell.length_b   1.000
_cell.length_c   1.000
_cell.angle_alpha   90.00
_cell.angle_beta   90.00
_cell.angle_gamma   90.00
#
_symmetry.space_group_name_H-M   'P 1'
#
loop_
_entity.id
_entity.type
_entity.pdbx_description
1 polymer ?
#
loop_
_entity_poly.entity_id
_entity_poly.type
_entity_poly.pdbx_seq_one_letter_code
_entity_poly.pdbx_strand_id
1 'polypeptide(L)'
;MKYLLVIIISLLTSALPSSLAAEDFTPENTQAANQHPLPPQLAVMRLQVPPGFQVTLAAAEPDVQQPIAIAFDDRGRLWVAESYSYNGSKFNDDRHDRILILEDTTGDGVLDRRKVFCSGLTHLTGLQLG
;
A
#
# COMPACT_ATOMS: atom_id res chain seq x y z
N MET A 1 65.01 12.86 7.74
CA MET A 1 65.06 11.40 7.52
C MET A 1 63.67 10.82 7.74
N LYS A 2 63.14 10.15 6.71
CA LYS A 2 62.13 9.07 6.73
C LYS A 2 60.66 9.42 7.01
N TYR A 3 59.96 9.58 5.87
CA TYR A 3 58.61 9.13 5.51
C TYR A 3 57.84 8.27 6.53
N LEU A 4 56.54 8.55 6.71
CA LEU A 4 55.47 7.62 6.32
C LEU A 4 54.10 8.33 6.28
N LEU A 5 53.62 8.60 5.06
CA LEU A 5 52.26 9.05 4.77
C LEU A 5 51.38 7.79 4.67
N VAL A 6 50.50 7.57 5.65
CA VAL A 6 49.49 6.49 5.58
C VAL A 6 48.17 7.12 5.16
N ILE A 7 47.83 6.98 3.88
CA ILE A 7 46.50 7.34 3.36
C ILE A 7 45.55 6.19 3.75
N ILE A 8 44.79 6.38 4.83
CA ILE A 8 43.66 5.51 5.16
C ILE A 8 42.53 5.91 4.21
N ILE A 9 42.33 5.11 3.16
CA ILE A 9 41.13 5.22 2.32
C ILE A 9 39.94 4.75 3.17
N SER A 10 39.31 5.74 3.79
CA SER A 10 37.91 5.79 4.19
C SER A 10 36.96 5.19 3.16
N LEU A 11 36.85 3.86 3.01
CA LEU A 11 35.74 3.27 2.26
C LEU A 11 34.47 3.53 3.08
N LEU A 12 33.87 4.69 2.84
CA LEU A 12 32.55 5.03 3.36
C LEU A 12 31.56 4.10 2.64
N THR A 13 31.39 2.89 3.16
CA THR A 13 30.21 2.07 2.85
C THR A 13 29.02 2.82 3.43
N SER A 14 28.45 3.74 2.65
CA SER A 14 27.07 4.16 2.87
C SER A 14 26.25 2.88 2.71
N ALA A 15 25.95 2.23 3.83
CA ALA A 15 24.86 1.28 3.88
C ALA A 15 23.66 2.05 3.34
N LEU A 16 23.28 1.75 2.10
CA LEU A 16 21.97 2.14 1.63
C LEU A 16 21.02 1.67 2.72
N PRO A 17 20.19 2.54 3.32
CA PRO A 17 19.14 2.03 4.17
C PRO A 17 18.42 1.02 3.31
N SER A 18 18.45 -0.25 3.73
CA SER A 18 17.62 -1.28 3.13
C SER A 18 16.26 -0.64 3.09
N SER A 19 15.79 -0.33 1.89
CA SER A 19 14.37 -0.05 1.69
C SER A 19 13.70 -1.14 2.48
N LEU A 20 12.91 -0.78 3.50
CA LEU A 20 11.94 -1.69 4.07
C LEU A 20 11.05 -2.03 2.90
N ALA A 21 11.49 -2.98 2.08
CA ALA A 21 10.74 -3.56 1.00
C ALA A 21 9.49 -4.02 1.72
N ALA A 22 8.39 -3.30 1.48
CA ALA A 22 7.13 -3.62 2.11
C ALA A 22 6.89 -5.08 1.75
N GLU A 23 6.98 -5.96 2.75
CA GLU A 23 6.75 -7.38 2.59
C GLU A 23 5.47 -7.55 1.76
N ASP A 24 5.54 -8.35 0.70
CA ASP A 24 4.38 -8.66 -0.12
C ASP A 24 3.41 -9.49 0.73
N PHE A 25 2.44 -8.80 1.31
CA PHE A 25 1.42 -9.41 2.14
C PHE A 25 0.52 -10.29 1.30
N THR A 26 0.38 -11.56 1.71
CA THR A 26 -0.59 -12.48 1.11
C THR A 26 -1.80 -12.58 2.05
N PRO A 27 -2.95 -11.97 1.70
CA PRO A 27 -4.14 -12.05 2.53
C PRO A 27 -4.63 -13.48 2.65
N GLU A 28 -4.97 -13.88 3.86
CA GLU A 28 -5.66 -15.14 4.10
C GLU A 28 -7.14 -14.98 3.75
N ASN A 29 -7.66 -15.83 2.88
CA ASN A 29 -9.08 -15.85 2.57
C ASN A 29 -9.84 -16.52 3.73
N THR A 30 -10.59 -15.73 4.48
CA THR A 30 -11.41 -16.20 5.62
C THR A 30 -12.83 -16.61 5.24
N GLN A 31 -13.21 -16.58 3.95
CA GLN A 31 -14.51 -17.03 3.47
C GLN A 31 -14.57 -18.57 3.42
N ALA A 32 -15.80 -19.11 3.34
CA ALA A 32 -15.99 -20.55 3.19
C ALA A 32 -15.35 -21.04 1.87
N ALA A 33 -14.90 -22.30 1.82
CA ALA A 33 -14.17 -22.84 0.66
C ALA A 33 -14.93 -22.79 -0.68
N ASN A 34 -16.26 -22.69 -0.64
CA ASN A 34 -17.12 -22.54 -1.82
C ASN A 34 -17.46 -21.07 -2.16
N GLN A 35 -16.91 -20.12 -1.41
CA GLN A 35 -17.09 -18.69 -1.59
C GLN A 35 -15.76 -18.09 -2.04
N HIS A 36 -15.79 -17.43 -3.20
CA HIS A 36 -14.65 -16.68 -3.70
C HIS A 36 -15.08 -15.23 -3.94
N PRO A 37 -14.23 -14.25 -3.62
CA PRO A 37 -14.43 -12.88 -4.07
C PRO A 37 -14.62 -12.85 -5.59
N LEU A 38 -15.48 -11.96 -6.06
CA LEU A 38 -15.62 -11.74 -7.49
C LEU A 38 -14.32 -11.13 -8.03
N PRO A 39 -13.91 -11.50 -9.26
CA PRO A 39 -12.90 -10.72 -9.98
C PRO A 39 -13.30 -9.23 -10.00
N PRO A 40 -12.36 -8.29 -9.78
CA PRO A 40 -12.67 -6.87 -9.64
C PRO A 40 -13.52 -6.30 -10.78
N GLN A 41 -13.23 -6.70 -12.02
CA GLN A 41 -13.98 -6.27 -13.20
C GLN A 41 -15.44 -6.73 -13.16
N LEU A 42 -15.69 -7.97 -12.71
CA LEU A 42 -17.06 -8.48 -12.55
C LEU A 42 -17.78 -7.84 -11.37
N ALA A 43 -17.07 -7.45 -10.31
CA ALA A 43 -17.65 -6.74 -9.17
C ALA A 43 -18.23 -5.38 -9.61
N VAL A 44 -17.46 -4.60 -10.38
CA VAL A 44 -17.91 -3.30 -10.90
C VAL A 44 -19.09 -3.44 -11.86
N MET A 45 -19.10 -4.46 -12.74
CA MET A 45 -20.23 -4.73 -13.65
C MET A 45 -21.55 -5.05 -12.94
N ARG A 46 -21.51 -5.46 -11.66
CA ARG A 46 -22.70 -5.77 -10.86
C ARG A 46 -23.23 -4.57 -10.08
N LEU A 47 -22.52 -3.44 -10.07
CA LEU A 47 -22.99 -2.22 -9.41
C LEU A 47 -24.08 -1.55 -10.26
N GLN A 48 -25.12 -1.06 -9.59
CA GLN A 48 -26.16 -0.25 -10.19
C GLN A 48 -26.03 1.17 -9.64
N VAL A 49 -26.04 2.16 -10.53
CA VAL A 49 -25.96 3.58 -10.16
C VAL A 49 -27.09 4.38 -10.80
N PRO A 50 -27.48 5.53 -10.22
CA PRO A 50 -28.53 6.37 -10.80
C PRO A 50 -28.16 6.89 -12.21
N PRO A 51 -29.15 7.32 -13.01
CA PRO A 51 -28.89 7.96 -14.30
C PRO A 51 -27.92 9.15 -14.16
N GLY A 52 -26.93 9.22 -15.06
CA GLY A 52 -25.90 10.26 -15.06
C GLY A 52 -24.65 9.96 -14.22
N PHE A 53 -24.61 8.83 -13.50
CA PHE A 53 -23.42 8.37 -12.78
C PHE A 53 -22.65 7.31 -13.57
N GLN A 54 -21.33 7.28 -13.36
CA GLN A 54 -20.43 6.26 -13.88
C GLN A 54 -19.59 5.67 -12.74
N VAL A 55 -19.24 4.40 -12.85
CA VAL A 55 -18.32 3.72 -11.93
C VAL A 55 -17.12 3.22 -12.73
N THR A 56 -15.93 3.46 -12.19
CA THR A 56 -14.66 2.98 -12.73
C THR A 56 -13.94 2.15 -11.67
N LEU A 57 -13.27 1.08 -12.09
CA LEU A 57 -12.38 0.32 -11.20
C LEU A 57 -11.09 1.11 -10.99
N ALA A 58 -10.98 1.85 -9.89
CA ALA A 58 -9.83 2.70 -9.62
C ALA A 58 -8.57 1.93 -9.19
N ALA A 59 -8.72 0.95 -8.30
CA ALA A 59 -7.64 0.04 -7.86
C ALA A 59 -8.26 -1.27 -7.34
N ALA A 60 -7.48 -2.35 -7.33
CA ALA A 60 -7.89 -3.65 -6.82
C ALA A 60 -6.68 -4.43 -6.31
N GLU A 61 -6.88 -5.64 -5.78
CA GLU A 61 -5.81 -6.56 -5.48
C GLU A 61 -5.00 -6.92 -6.75
N PRO A 62 -3.65 -7.00 -6.67
CA PRO A 62 -2.81 -6.90 -5.48
C PRO A 62 -2.36 -5.48 -5.09
N ASP A 63 -2.75 -4.44 -5.84
CA ASP A 63 -2.27 -3.07 -5.63
C ASP A 63 -2.76 -2.47 -4.31
N VAL A 64 -3.97 -2.85 -3.88
CA VAL A 64 -4.58 -2.50 -2.59
C VAL A 64 -5.21 -3.74 -1.95
N GLN A 65 -4.96 -3.95 -0.66
CA GLN A 65 -5.39 -5.10 0.14
C GLN A 65 -5.66 -4.66 1.59
N GLN A 66 -6.78 -5.11 2.17
CA GLN A 66 -7.21 -4.74 3.54
C GLN A 66 -7.18 -3.23 3.87
N PRO A 67 -7.77 -2.35 3.03
CA PRO A 67 -7.85 -0.93 3.34
C PRO A 67 -8.76 -0.69 4.56
N ILE A 68 -8.27 0.07 5.55
CA ILE A 68 -9.05 0.48 6.74
C ILE A 68 -9.44 1.97 6.68
N ALA A 69 -8.67 2.79 5.97
CA ALA A 69 -8.98 4.19 5.75
C ALA A 69 -8.41 4.69 4.43
N ILE A 70 -9.07 5.68 3.83
CA ILE A 70 -8.61 6.35 2.63
C ILE A 70 -8.75 7.87 2.75
N ALA A 71 -7.90 8.62 2.05
CA ALA A 71 -8.01 10.08 1.93
C ALA A 71 -7.45 10.55 0.58
N PHE A 72 -8.03 11.61 0.01
CA PHE A 72 -7.49 12.27 -1.17
C PHE A 72 -6.70 13.51 -0.77
N ASP A 73 -5.52 13.70 -1.37
CA ASP A 73 -4.76 14.95 -1.20
C ASP A 73 -5.14 16.02 -2.24
N ASP A 74 -4.56 17.21 -2.08
CA ASP A 74 -4.75 18.38 -2.95
C ASP A 74 -4.27 18.16 -4.40
N ARG A 75 -3.48 17.12 -4.63
CA ARG A 75 -3.00 16.69 -5.95
C ARG A 75 -3.86 15.60 -6.57
N GLY A 76 -4.95 15.21 -5.92
CA GLY A 76 -5.86 14.16 -6.39
C GLY A 76 -5.32 12.74 -6.22
N ARG A 77 -4.28 12.53 -5.43
CA ARG A 77 -3.76 11.17 -5.15
C ARG A 77 -4.57 10.52 -4.04
N LEU A 78 -4.80 9.22 -4.15
CA LEU A 78 -5.48 8.42 -3.14
C LEU A 78 -4.46 7.85 -2.16
N TRP A 79 -4.59 8.22 -0.89
CA TRP A 79 -3.84 7.64 0.21
C TRP A 79 -4.65 6.52 0.84
N VAL A 80 -4.01 5.38 1.11
CA VAL A 80 -4.67 4.20 1.67
C VAL A 80 -3.90 3.71 2.88
N ALA A 81 -4.58 3.55 4.01
CA ALA A 81 -4.07 2.81 5.15
C ALA A 81 -4.49 1.35 5.03
N GLU A 82 -3.53 0.43 4.97
CA GLU A 82 -3.75 -1.01 4.94
C GLU A 82 -3.40 -1.61 6.29
N SER A 83 -4.32 -2.41 6.86
CA SER A 83 -4.12 -3.07 8.15
C SER A 83 -3.96 -4.58 7.98
N TYR A 84 -2.74 -5.06 8.19
CA TYR A 84 -2.37 -6.47 8.17
C TYR A 84 -2.16 -7.04 9.57
N SER A 85 -1.89 -6.18 10.54
CA SER A 85 -1.76 -6.52 11.96
C SER A 85 -3.07 -7.02 12.56
N TYR A 86 -4.24 -6.65 12.02
CA TYR A 86 -5.54 -7.14 12.51
C TYR A 86 -6.09 -8.30 11.65
N ASN A 87 -6.32 -9.46 12.27
CA ASN A 87 -6.86 -10.64 11.57
C ASN A 87 -8.39 -10.81 11.68
N GLY A 88 -9.11 -9.80 12.18
CA GLY A 88 -10.56 -9.88 12.43
C GLY A 88 -10.93 -10.24 13.87
N SER A 89 -9.98 -10.70 14.70
CA SER A 89 -10.22 -11.07 16.10
C SER A 89 -9.21 -10.50 17.09
N LYS A 90 -7.93 -10.48 16.70
CA LYS A 90 -6.82 -9.97 17.52
C LYS A 90 -5.77 -9.33 16.63
N PHE A 91 -4.90 -8.55 17.27
CA PHE A 91 -3.71 -8.04 16.62
C PHE A 91 -2.58 -9.09 16.63
N ASN A 92 -1.78 -9.06 15.57
CA ASN A 92 -0.56 -9.83 15.39
C ASN A 92 0.57 -8.85 15.07
N ASP A 93 1.49 -8.69 16.01
CA ASP A 93 2.61 -7.77 15.90
C ASP A 93 3.69 -8.22 14.91
N ASP A 94 3.65 -9.48 14.45
CA ASP A 94 4.52 -10.00 13.39
C ASP A 94 4.07 -9.54 11.98
N ARG A 95 2.90 -8.91 11.87
CA ARG A 95 2.39 -8.34 10.62
C ARG A 95 2.42 -6.82 10.69
N HIS A 96 2.85 -6.20 9.60
CA HIS A 96 3.04 -4.76 9.54
C HIS A 96 2.05 -4.08 8.61
N ASP A 97 1.32 -3.12 9.17
CA ASP A 97 0.48 -2.19 8.46
C ASP A 97 1.33 -1.24 7.60
N ARG A 98 0.70 -0.64 6.58
CA ARG A 98 1.37 0.31 5.69
C ARG A 98 0.43 1.37 5.16
N ILE A 99 1.02 2.48 4.72
CA ILE A 99 0.34 3.57 4.02
C ILE A 99 0.81 3.57 2.57
N LEU A 100 -0.14 3.48 1.63
CA LEU A 100 0.08 3.62 0.20
C LEU A 100 -0.32 5.00 -0.29
N ILE A 101 0.30 5.40 -1.42
CA ILE A 101 -0.15 6.50 -2.28
C ILE A 101 -0.39 5.89 -3.66
N LEU A 102 -1.56 6.16 -4.20
CA LEU A 102 -2.00 5.77 -5.53
C LEU A 102 -2.31 7.02 -6.36
N GLU A 103 -1.95 7.00 -7.62
CA GLU A 103 -2.06 8.15 -8.53
C GLU A 103 -2.51 7.64 -9.91
N ASP A 104 -3.45 8.36 -10.52
CA ASP A 104 -3.83 8.21 -11.92
C ASP A 104 -2.97 9.19 -12.73
N THR A 105 -2.12 8.65 -13.60
CA THR A 105 -1.19 9.42 -14.43
C THR A 105 -1.72 9.65 -15.85
N THR A 106 -2.82 9.01 -16.22
CA THR A 106 -3.41 9.06 -17.58
C THR A 106 -4.72 9.85 -17.63
N GLY A 107 -5.36 10.07 -16.49
CA GLY A 107 -6.65 10.76 -16.34
C GLY A 107 -7.86 9.92 -16.71
N ASP A 108 -7.74 8.59 -16.77
CA ASP A 108 -8.85 7.68 -17.13
C ASP A 108 -9.63 7.15 -15.90
N GLY A 109 -9.24 7.56 -14.69
CA GLY A 109 -9.82 7.14 -13.43
C GLY A 109 -9.29 5.82 -12.89
N VAL A 110 -8.28 5.22 -13.54
CA VAL A 110 -7.54 4.06 -13.05
C VAL A 110 -6.24 4.52 -12.40
N LEU A 111 -5.99 4.09 -11.16
CA LEU A 111 -4.81 4.49 -10.40
C LEU A 111 -3.62 3.59 -10.78
N ASP A 112 -2.90 3.96 -11.84
CA ASP A 112 -1.82 3.16 -12.43
C ASP A 112 -0.47 3.25 -11.69
N ARG A 113 -0.30 4.25 -10.81
CA ARG A 113 0.95 4.46 -10.08
C ARG A 113 0.79 4.21 -8.60
N ARG A 114 1.53 3.24 -8.08
CA ARG A 114 1.55 2.85 -6.66
C ARG A 114 2.89 3.15 -5.99
N LYS A 115 2.83 3.70 -4.77
CA LYS A 115 3.99 3.91 -3.90
C LYS A 115 3.66 3.52 -2.47
N VAL A 116 4.54 2.77 -1.81
CA VAL A 116 4.51 2.64 -0.34
C VAL A 116 5.13 3.91 0.26
N PHE A 117 4.33 4.65 1.02
CA PHE A 117 4.79 5.86 1.71
C PHE A 117 5.42 5.54 3.06
N CYS A 118 4.79 4.66 3.83
CA CYS A 118 5.25 4.24 5.15
C CYS A 118 4.88 2.77 5.36
N SER A 119 5.76 2.00 5.99
CA SER A 119 5.57 0.59 6.34
C SER A 119 6.15 0.31 7.73
N GLY A 120 5.86 -0.87 8.30
CA GLY A 120 6.31 -1.22 9.66
C GLY A 120 5.39 -0.69 10.76
N LEU A 121 4.20 -0.22 10.39
CA LEU A 121 3.20 0.25 11.36
C LEU A 121 2.46 -0.95 11.97
N THR A 122 1.79 -0.74 13.09
CA THR A 122 0.84 -1.72 13.65
C THR A 122 -0.35 -0.98 14.22
N HIS A 123 -1.48 -1.67 14.33
CA HIS A 123 -2.70 -1.15 14.96
C HIS A 123 -3.23 0.15 14.32
N LEU A 124 -3.18 0.28 12.99
CA LEU A 124 -3.81 1.41 12.31
C LEU A 124 -5.32 1.43 12.54
N THR A 125 -5.84 2.60 12.91
CA THR A 125 -7.27 2.83 13.14
C THR A 125 -7.88 3.87 12.20
N GLY A 126 -7.04 4.66 11.53
CA GLY A 126 -7.50 5.73 10.63
C GLY A 126 -6.34 6.43 9.92
N LEU A 127 -6.70 7.31 8.99
CA LEU A 127 -5.79 8.15 8.21
C LEU A 127 -6.43 9.51 7.99
N GLN A 128 -5.69 10.58 8.26
CA GLN A 128 -6.10 11.96 7.95
C GLN A 128 -4.91 12.70 7.33
N LEU A 129 -5.20 13.47 6.28
CA LEU A 129 -4.26 14.38 5.67
C LEU A 129 -4.45 15.78 6.30
N GLY A 130 -3.34 16.48 6.51
CA GLY A 130 -3.31 17.80 7.15
C GLY A 130 -3.34 18.96 6.16
#